data_AF-A0A347AI00-F1
#
_entry.id   AF-A0A347AI00-F1
#
_cell.length_a   1.000
_cell.length_b   1.000
_cell.length_c   1.000
_cell.angle_alpha   90.00
_cell.angle_beta   90.00
_cell.angle_gamma   90.00
#
_symmetry.space_group_name_H-M   'P 1'
#
loop_
_entity.id
_entity.type
_entity.pdbx_description
1 polymer ?
#
loop_
_entity_poly.entity_id
_entity_poly.type
_entity_poly.pdbx_seq_one_letter_code
_entity_poly.pdbx_strand_id
1 'polypeptide(L)'
;MIMYDFYQIIGQLIFIAGIIIVLLLSLSLILGKILIRQDRLIFPKLLLFTIDIFYGPFKKFSENLGLEEKIVDQIGVEVRNKVNKKAFDNSEPEERLLILPHCLRHADCEAKLDSSGLKCTDCNRCVIGPLKKKAENMGYKVFIIPGSTFLKKIAEKNRFKAVLGVACYQDLNLAMMKLSKFSCQGVPLLKDGCINTKVDYNEVLEKMGAATPKKKINGVSCNSKPDKKSYI
;
A
#
# COMPACT_ATOMS: atom_id res chain seq x y z
N MET A 1 22.49 -61.30 -1.40
CA MET A 1 21.11 -61.14 -1.91
C MET A 1 20.37 -60.08 -1.09
N ILE A 2 20.13 -60.31 0.22
CA ILE A 2 19.41 -59.39 1.12
C ILE A 2 19.92 -57.93 1.09
N MET A 3 21.24 -57.71 1.05
CA MET A 3 21.81 -56.36 0.97
C MET A 3 21.53 -55.63 -0.36
N TYR A 4 21.52 -56.36 -1.48
CA TYR A 4 21.24 -55.78 -2.80
C TYR A 4 19.76 -55.39 -2.92
N ASP A 5 18.87 -56.26 -2.45
CA ASP A 5 17.43 -56.02 -2.42
C ASP A 5 17.10 -54.81 -1.53
N PHE A 6 17.81 -54.65 -0.41
CA PHE A 6 17.67 -53.50 0.49
C PHE A 6 18.04 -52.17 -0.18
N TYR A 7 19.20 -52.10 -0.85
CA TYR A 7 19.61 -50.89 -1.57
C TYR A 7 18.68 -50.57 -2.74
N GLN A 8 18.17 -51.59 -3.43
CA GLN A 8 17.23 -51.41 -4.53
C GLN A 8 15.90 -50.82 -4.05
N ILE A 9 15.38 -51.27 -2.92
CA ILE A 9 14.14 -50.73 -2.31
C ILE A 9 14.33 -49.27 -1.89
N ILE A 10 15.45 -48.94 -1.23
CA ILE A 10 15.74 -47.56 -0.82
C ILE A 10 15.90 -46.64 -2.04
N GLY A 11 16.60 -47.10 -3.08
CA GLY A 11 16.77 -46.34 -4.32
C GLY A 11 15.44 -46.03 -5.00
N GLN A 12 14.55 -47.02 -5.08
CA GLN A 12 13.20 -46.84 -5.63
C GLN A 12 12.37 -45.85 -4.81
N LEU A 13 12.41 -45.92 -3.48
CA LEU A 13 11.70 -44.99 -2.60
C LEU A 13 12.17 -43.54 -2.77
N ILE A 14 13.48 -43.31 -2.82
CA ILE A 14 14.05 -41.97 -3.02
C ILE A 14 13.67 -41.42 -4.39
N PHE A 15 13.73 -42.26 -5.43
CA PHE A 15 13.36 -41.86 -6.78
C PHE A 15 11.88 -41.46 -6.89
N ILE A 16 10.98 -42.26 -6.29
CA ILE A 16 9.55 -41.95 -6.23
C ILE A 16 9.30 -40.67 -5.43
N ALA A 17 9.94 -40.50 -4.28
CA ALA A 17 9.84 -39.29 -3.48
C ALA A 17 10.32 -38.05 -4.27
N GLY A 18 11.41 -38.17 -5.03
CA GLY A 18 11.91 -37.13 -5.92
C GLY A 18 10.89 -36.73 -6.99
N ILE A 19 10.25 -37.69 -7.66
CA ILE A 19 9.19 -37.44 -8.63
C ILE A 19 8.00 -36.71 -7.97
N ILE A 20 7.58 -37.16 -6.79
CA ILE A 20 6.46 -36.53 -6.06
C ILE A 20 6.79 -35.07 -5.73
N ILE A 21 8.00 -34.79 -5.25
CA ILE A 21 8.44 -33.42 -4.94
C ILE A 21 8.41 -32.54 -6.19
N VAL A 22 8.95 -33.04 -7.31
CA VAL A 22 8.93 -32.31 -8.59
C VAL A 22 7.49 -32.05 -9.05
N LEU A 23 6.59 -33.03 -8.93
CA LEU A 23 5.18 -32.87 -9.25
C LEU A 23 4.51 -31.82 -8.36
N LEU A 24 4.73 -31.84 -7.05
CA LEU A 24 4.19 -30.85 -6.11
C LEU A 24 4.72 -29.43 -6.42
N LEU A 25 6.01 -29.29 -6.71
CA LEU A 25 6.60 -28.02 -7.12
C LEU A 25 5.99 -27.53 -8.43
N SER A 26 5.87 -28.40 -9.43
CA SER A 26 5.27 -28.03 -10.72
C SER A 26 3.80 -27.61 -10.58
N LEU A 27 3.03 -28.32 -9.74
CA LEU A 27 1.63 -28.00 -9.44
C LEU A 27 1.53 -26.64 -8.73
N SER A 28 2.38 -26.39 -7.73
CA SER A 28 2.38 -25.10 -7.03
C SER A 28 2.71 -23.92 -7.93
N LEU A 29 3.66 -24.09 -8.87
CA LEU A 29 4.00 -23.06 -9.87
C LEU A 29 2.87 -22.83 -10.87
N ILE A 30 2.21 -23.90 -11.34
CA ILE A 30 1.07 -23.80 -12.26
C ILE A 30 -0.10 -23.10 -11.57
N LEU A 31 -0.47 -23.52 -10.36
CA LEU A 31 -1.52 -22.86 -9.56
C LEU A 31 -1.16 -21.40 -9.28
N GLY A 32 0.09 -21.12 -8.90
CA GLY A 32 0.59 -19.77 -8.69
C GLY A 32 0.45 -18.90 -9.93
N LYS A 33 0.82 -19.42 -11.11
CA LYS A 33 0.69 -18.71 -12.38
C LYS A 33 -0.77 -18.47 -12.78
N ILE A 34 -1.66 -19.43 -12.57
CA ILE A 34 -3.10 -19.29 -12.84
C ILE A 34 -3.71 -18.25 -11.89
N LEU A 35 -3.37 -18.29 -10.60
CA LEU A 35 -3.84 -17.32 -9.60
C LEU A 35 -3.40 -15.89 -9.93
N ILE A 36 -2.12 -15.72 -10.29
CA ILE A 36 -1.57 -14.41 -10.69
C ILE A 36 -2.27 -13.90 -11.96
N ARG A 37 -2.62 -14.79 -12.89
CA ARG A 37 -3.32 -14.39 -14.13
C ARG A 37 -4.77 -13.98 -13.94
N GLN A 38 -5.46 -14.50 -12.94
CA GLN A 38 -6.88 -14.23 -12.77
C GLN A 38 -7.17 -12.99 -11.90
N ASP A 39 -6.14 -12.33 -11.34
CA ASP A 39 -6.27 -11.26 -10.32
C ASP A 39 -7.21 -11.65 -9.16
N ARG A 40 -7.47 -12.95 -9.01
CA ARG A 40 -8.31 -13.53 -7.96
C ARG A 40 -7.38 -14.03 -6.89
N LEU A 41 -7.03 -13.13 -5.99
CA LEU A 41 -6.59 -13.55 -4.66
C LEU A 41 -7.71 -14.44 -4.11
N ILE A 42 -7.46 -15.73 -3.92
CA ILE A 42 -8.49 -16.68 -3.49
C ILE A 42 -9.07 -16.24 -2.14
N PHE A 43 -8.23 -15.64 -1.28
CA PHE A 43 -8.62 -15.10 0.01
C PHE A 43 -7.91 -13.77 0.29
N PRO A 44 -8.34 -12.63 -0.29
CA PRO A 44 -7.68 -11.33 -0.09
C PRO A 44 -7.70 -10.92 1.38
N LYS A 45 -8.79 -11.26 2.09
CA LYS A 45 -8.93 -11.00 3.53
C LYS A 45 -7.94 -11.82 4.37
N LEU A 46 -7.66 -13.08 3.99
CA LEU A 46 -6.68 -13.92 4.69
C LEU A 46 -5.26 -13.38 4.51
N LEU A 47 -4.94 -12.91 3.31
CA LEU A 47 -3.65 -12.26 3.04
C LEU A 47 -3.45 -11.02 3.91
N LEU A 48 -4.44 -10.12 3.93
CA LEU A 48 -4.36 -8.89 4.73
C LEU A 48 -4.29 -9.21 6.22
N PHE A 49 -5.10 -10.15 6.70
CA PHE A 49 -5.06 -10.63 8.08
C PHE A 49 -3.69 -11.18 8.48
N THR A 50 -3.05 -11.94 7.58
CA THR A 50 -1.70 -12.49 7.82
C THR A 50 -0.71 -11.34 7.95
N ILE A 51 -0.73 -10.37 7.04
CA ILE A 51 0.14 -9.19 7.11
C ILE A 51 -0.09 -8.40 8.40
N ASP A 52 -1.34 -8.26 8.85
CA ASP A 52 -1.68 -7.57 10.09
C ASP A 52 -1.05 -8.25 11.33
N ILE A 53 -1.16 -9.58 11.42
CA ILE A 53 -0.57 -10.37 12.52
C ILE A 53 0.95 -10.25 12.53
N PHE A 54 1.58 -10.38 11.35
CA PHE A 54 3.03 -10.39 11.25
C PHE A 54 3.66 -9.00 11.21
N TYR A 55 2.88 -7.92 11.14
CA TYR A 55 3.39 -6.54 11.10
C TYR A 55 4.36 -6.24 12.25
N GLY A 56 3.96 -6.50 13.50
CA GLY A 56 4.79 -6.25 14.68
C GLY A 56 6.09 -7.07 14.69
N PRO A 57 6.02 -8.41 14.52
CA PRO A 57 7.20 -9.26 14.38
C PRO A 57 8.13 -8.84 13.24
N PHE A 58 7.60 -8.53 12.05
CA PHE A 58 8.40 -8.12 10.91
C PHE A 58 9.06 -6.77 11.11
N LYS A 59 8.39 -5.82 11.77
CA LYS A 59 8.98 -4.52 12.08
C LYS A 59 10.20 -4.67 12.99
N LYS A 60 10.06 -5.41 14.09
CA LYS A 60 11.19 -5.72 15.01
C LYS A 60 12.32 -6.48 14.30
N PHE A 61 11.97 -7.45 13.47
CA PHE A 61 12.97 -8.22 12.71
C PHE A 61 13.75 -7.34 11.72
N SER A 62 13.04 -6.45 11.00
CA SER A 62 13.63 -5.50 10.06
C SER A 62 14.59 -4.53 10.75
N GLU A 63 14.20 -4.00 11.91
CA GLU A 63 15.03 -3.12 12.74
C GLU A 63 16.30 -3.84 13.21
N ASN A 64 16.19 -5.09 13.67
CA ASN A 64 17.33 -5.91 14.11
C ASN A 64 18.33 -6.23 12.98
N LEU A 65 17.87 -6.29 11.74
CA LEU A 65 18.72 -6.52 10.56
C LEU A 65 19.31 -5.23 9.97
N GLY A 66 19.01 -4.06 10.53
CA GLY A 66 19.47 -2.78 10.00
C GLY A 66 18.87 -2.41 8.64
N LEU A 67 17.72 -2.99 8.29
CA LEU A 67 16.98 -2.63 7.09
C LEU A 67 16.30 -1.26 7.28
N GLU A 68 15.92 -0.63 6.17
CA GLU A 68 15.17 0.63 6.21
C GLU A 68 13.88 0.49 7.05
N GLU A 69 13.71 1.35 8.04
CA GLU A 69 12.59 1.33 9.01
C GLU A 69 11.21 1.31 8.33
N LYS A 70 11.12 1.84 7.10
CA LYS A 70 9.88 2.00 6.34
C LYS A 70 9.53 0.81 5.46
N ILE A 71 10.41 -0.19 5.29
CA ILE A 71 10.21 -1.23 4.28
C ILE A 71 8.95 -2.07 4.54
N VAL A 72 8.68 -2.41 5.80
CA VAL A 72 7.49 -3.19 6.20
C VAL A 72 6.22 -2.40 5.94
N ASP A 73 6.24 -1.09 6.22
CA ASP A 73 5.13 -0.19 6.01
C ASP A 73 4.85 0.02 4.51
N GLN A 74 5.90 0.17 3.69
CA GLN A 74 5.81 0.26 2.23
C GLN A 74 5.14 -0.98 1.63
N ILE A 75 5.64 -2.17 1.97
CA ILE A 75 5.07 -3.44 1.50
C ILE A 75 3.61 -3.53 1.92
N GLY A 76 3.29 -3.18 3.17
CA GLY A 76 1.92 -3.18 3.68
C GLY A 76 0.98 -2.27 2.89
N VAL A 77 1.41 -1.05 2.56
CA VAL A 77 0.63 -0.10 1.75
C VAL A 77 0.44 -0.62 0.32
N GLU A 78 1.51 -1.07 -0.34
CA GLU A 78 1.45 -1.55 -1.73
C GLU A 78 0.57 -2.79 -1.88
N VAL A 79 0.70 -3.75 -0.96
CA VAL A 79 -0.16 -4.94 -0.98
C VAL A 79 -1.63 -4.55 -0.80
N ARG A 80 -1.95 -3.67 0.17
CA ARG A 80 -3.34 -3.23 0.38
C ARG A 80 -3.88 -2.43 -0.79
N ASN A 81 -3.06 -1.58 -1.41
CA ASN A 81 -3.39 -0.88 -2.64
C ASN A 81 -3.78 -1.88 -3.74
N LYS A 82 -2.96 -2.88 -4.00
CA LYS A 82 -3.22 -3.89 -5.04
C LYS A 82 -4.47 -4.71 -4.74
N VAL A 83 -4.60 -5.21 -3.51
CA VAL A 83 -5.72 -6.05 -3.06
C VAL A 83 -7.07 -5.32 -3.18
N ASN A 84 -7.12 -4.06 -2.76
CA ASN A 84 -8.36 -3.29 -2.72
C ASN A 84 -8.67 -2.52 -4.00
N LYS A 85 -7.75 -2.48 -4.98
CA LYS A 85 -7.88 -1.63 -6.17
C LYS A 85 -9.22 -1.82 -6.88
N LYS A 86 -9.57 -3.06 -7.23
CA LYS A 86 -10.81 -3.36 -7.94
C LYS A 86 -12.06 -2.97 -7.14
N ALA A 87 -12.06 -3.24 -5.82
CA ALA A 87 -13.19 -2.91 -4.96
C ALA A 87 -13.32 -1.40 -4.71
N PHE A 88 -12.21 -0.66 -4.71
CA PHE A 88 -12.19 0.79 -4.67
C PHE A 88 -12.73 1.37 -5.99
N ASP A 89 -12.21 0.93 -7.12
CA ASP A 89 -12.58 1.42 -8.45
C ASP A 89 -14.07 1.18 -8.76
N ASN A 90 -14.66 0.10 -8.23
CA ASN A 90 -16.09 -0.23 -8.36
C ASN A 90 -17.05 0.57 -7.44
N SER A 91 -16.54 1.37 -6.49
CA SER A 91 -17.40 2.19 -5.61
C SER A 91 -17.75 3.52 -6.26
N GLU A 92 -18.93 4.09 -6.02
CA GLU A 92 -19.24 5.42 -6.57
C GLU A 92 -18.49 6.53 -5.81
N PRO A 93 -18.03 7.61 -6.46
CA PRO A 93 -17.29 8.70 -5.80
C PRO A 93 -17.95 9.28 -4.53
N GLU A 94 -19.27 9.36 -4.48
CA GLU A 94 -20.05 9.85 -3.33
C GLU A 94 -19.97 8.92 -2.11
N GLU A 95 -19.59 7.66 -2.35
CA GLU A 95 -19.35 6.65 -1.32
C GLU A 95 -17.87 6.61 -0.89
N ARG A 96 -17.04 7.54 -1.37
CA ARG A 96 -15.60 7.59 -1.11
C ARG A 96 -15.23 8.75 -0.19
N LEU A 97 -14.29 8.50 0.70
CA LEU A 97 -13.61 9.53 1.48
C LEU A 97 -12.24 9.83 0.89
N LEU A 98 -11.84 11.10 0.87
CA LEU A 98 -10.45 11.51 0.72
C LEU A 98 -9.94 12.02 2.07
N ILE A 99 -8.90 11.39 2.60
CA ILE A 99 -8.26 11.80 3.85
C ILE A 99 -6.89 12.39 3.53
N LEU A 100 -6.73 13.69 3.80
CA LEU A 100 -5.47 14.42 3.64
C LEU A 100 -4.81 14.65 5.00
N PRO A 101 -3.47 14.64 5.08
CA PRO A 101 -2.77 14.91 6.31
C PRO A 101 -2.55 16.43 6.48
N HIS A 102 -2.66 16.92 7.71
CA HIS A 102 -2.42 18.33 8.00
C HIS A 102 -0.98 18.79 7.70
N CYS A 103 -0.01 17.88 7.63
CA CYS A 103 1.39 18.21 7.39
C CYS A 103 1.67 18.76 5.98
N LEU A 104 0.74 18.55 5.02
CA LEU A 104 0.80 19.17 3.68
C LEU A 104 0.52 20.68 3.71
N ARG A 105 0.03 21.19 4.84
CA ARG A 105 -0.31 22.59 5.03
C ARG A 105 0.95 23.47 4.98
N HIS A 106 0.84 24.61 4.30
CA HIS A 106 1.88 25.65 4.36
C HIS A 106 2.00 26.23 5.77
N ALA A 107 3.18 26.71 6.16
CA ALA A 107 3.41 27.31 7.48
C ALA A 107 2.41 28.45 7.79
N ASP A 108 2.22 29.35 6.83
CA ASP A 108 1.29 30.50 6.93
C ASP A 108 -0.18 30.18 6.59
N CYS A 109 -0.62 28.94 6.77
CA CYS A 109 -2.00 28.59 6.49
C CYS A 109 -2.93 29.00 7.64
N GLU A 110 -3.96 29.76 7.29
CA GLU A 110 -4.94 30.35 8.21
C GLU A 110 -6.04 29.35 8.67
N ALA A 111 -6.00 28.11 8.18
CA ALA A 111 -6.98 27.09 8.49
C ALA A 111 -6.97 26.70 9.97
N LYS A 112 -8.15 26.72 10.61
CA LYS A 112 -8.32 26.34 12.01
C LYS A 112 -8.53 24.83 12.17
N LEU A 113 -8.00 24.28 13.25
CA LEU A 113 -8.21 22.88 13.64
C LEU A 113 -9.39 22.80 14.62
N ASP A 114 -10.32 21.89 14.35
CA ASP A 114 -11.44 21.59 15.25
C ASP A 114 -11.55 20.08 15.53
N SER A 115 -12.61 19.68 16.22
CA SER A 115 -12.86 18.27 16.60
C SER A 115 -13.08 17.31 15.43
N SER A 116 -13.36 17.83 14.23
CA SER A 116 -13.55 17.09 12.98
C SER A 116 -12.34 17.14 12.04
N GLY A 117 -11.33 17.93 12.37
CA GLY A 117 -10.11 18.10 11.59
C GLY A 117 -9.83 19.54 11.22
N LEU A 118 -8.92 19.74 10.27
CA LEU A 118 -8.53 21.06 9.78
C LEU A 118 -9.56 21.57 8.74
N LYS A 119 -10.06 22.79 8.93
CA LYS A 119 -10.99 23.44 7.98
C LYS A 119 -10.24 24.30 6.99
N CYS A 120 -9.93 23.72 5.82
CA CYS A 120 -9.29 24.46 4.72
C CYS A 120 -10.18 25.61 4.23
N THR A 121 -9.62 26.82 4.23
CA THR A 121 -10.24 28.08 3.78
C THR A 121 -9.92 28.44 2.33
N ASP A 122 -9.32 27.50 1.58
CA ASP A 122 -8.85 27.72 0.20
C ASP A 122 -7.87 28.89 0.04
N CYS A 123 -6.95 29.05 1.00
CA CYS A 123 -5.91 30.10 0.95
C CYS A 123 -4.90 29.95 -0.21
N ASN A 124 -4.98 28.89 -1.03
CA ASN A 124 -4.11 28.61 -2.18
C ASN A 124 -2.60 28.49 -1.90
N ARG A 125 -2.18 28.35 -0.64
CA ARG A 125 -0.76 28.23 -0.25
C ARG A 125 -0.20 26.81 -0.30
N CYS A 126 -1.04 25.79 -0.48
CA CYS A 126 -0.63 24.38 -0.47
C CYS A 126 -1.52 23.52 -1.36
N VAL A 127 -1.09 22.28 -1.59
CA VAL A 127 -1.77 21.31 -2.47
C VAL A 127 -3.14 20.84 -1.95
N ILE A 128 -3.44 21.05 -0.67
CA ILE A 128 -4.71 20.64 -0.05
C ILE A 128 -5.91 21.31 -0.75
N GLY A 129 -5.85 22.62 -1.01
CA GLY A 129 -6.92 23.38 -1.65
C GLY A 129 -7.36 22.80 -3.01
N PRO A 130 -6.44 22.69 -3.99
CA PRO A 130 -6.79 22.14 -5.30
C PRO A 130 -7.19 20.66 -5.24
N LEU A 131 -6.59 19.84 -4.37
CA LEU A 131 -7.02 18.44 -4.18
C LEU A 131 -8.44 18.36 -3.61
N LYS A 132 -8.72 19.13 -2.56
CA LYS A 132 -10.04 19.20 -1.92
C LYS A 132 -11.10 19.60 -2.95
N LYS A 133 -10.89 20.72 -3.65
CA LYS A 133 -11.82 21.22 -4.67
C LYS A 133 -12.08 20.18 -5.77
N LYS A 134 -11.03 19.52 -6.27
CA LYS A 134 -11.18 18.51 -7.32
C LYS A 134 -11.95 17.28 -6.80
N ALA A 135 -11.64 16.81 -5.60
CA ALA A 135 -12.29 15.66 -4.98
C ALA A 135 -13.77 15.93 -4.69
N GLU A 136 -14.10 17.08 -4.10
CA GLU A 136 -15.48 17.48 -3.80
C GLU A 136 -16.30 17.63 -5.09
N ASN A 137 -15.73 18.20 -6.17
CA ASN A 137 -16.38 18.27 -7.47
C ASN A 137 -16.64 16.89 -8.11
N MET A 138 -15.89 15.87 -7.70
CA MET A 138 -16.10 14.48 -8.12
C MET A 138 -17.09 13.74 -7.22
N GLY A 139 -17.55 14.31 -6.11
CA GLY A 139 -18.47 13.67 -5.16
C GLY A 139 -17.82 13.18 -3.87
N TYR A 140 -16.48 13.21 -3.75
CA TYR A 140 -15.80 12.73 -2.55
C TYR A 140 -16.12 13.62 -1.34
N LYS A 141 -16.23 13.01 -0.17
CA LYS A 141 -16.16 13.74 1.11
C LYS A 141 -14.69 13.86 1.55
N VAL A 142 -14.22 15.09 1.75
CA VAL A 142 -12.82 15.35 2.08
C VAL A 142 -12.65 15.70 3.55
N PHE A 143 -11.72 15.03 4.22
CA PHE A 143 -11.30 15.36 5.58
C PHE A 143 -9.80 15.60 5.62
N ILE A 144 -9.40 16.63 6.37
CA ILE A 144 -7.98 16.93 6.61
C ILE A 144 -7.74 16.70 8.09
N ILE A 145 -6.86 15.76 8.45
CA ILE A 145 -6.70 15.36 9.86
C ILE A 145 -5.26 15.50 10.33
N PRO A 146 -5.05 15.79 11.64
CA PRO A 146 -3.72 15.89 12.18
C PRO A 146 -3.04 14.54 12.38
N GLY A 147 -3.81 13.49 12.63
CA GLY A 147 -3.29 12.14 12.83
C GLY A 147 -4.39 11.08 12.85
N SER A 148 -3.97 9.82 12.89
CA SER A 148 -4.83 8.64 12.71
C SER A 148 -5.91 8.46 13.80
N THR A 149 -5.82 9.17 14.93
CA THR A 149 -6.82 9.15 16.01
C THR A 149 -8.19 9.70 15.56
N PHE A 150 -8.22 10.60 14.57
CA PHE A 150 -9.44 11.16 14.03
C PHE A 150 -10.22 10.17 13.14
N LEU A 151 -9.56 9.14 12.62
CA LEU A 151 -10.17 8.18 11.70
C LEU A 151 -11.36 7.45 12.32
N LYS A 152 -11.29 7.11 13.61
CA LYS A 152 -12.40 6.44 14.32
C LYS A 152 -13.67 7.31 14.31
N LYS A 153 -13.53 8.60 14.65
CA LYS A 153 -14.66 9.55 14.66
C LYS A 153 -15.22 9.78 13.26
N ILE A 154 -14.35 9.87 12.24
CA ILE A 154 -14.78 10.01 10.85
C ILE A 154 -15.54 8.75 10.42
N ALA A 155 -15.02 7.57 10.77
CA ALA A 155 -15.61 6.29 10.43
C ALA A 155 -17.00 6.09 11.06
N GLU A 156 -17.18 6.55 12.30
CA GLU A 156 -18.46 6.45 13.03
C GLU A 156 -19.51 7.45 12.53
N LYS A 157 -19.09 8.66 12.14
CA LYS A 157 -20.00 9.75 11.76
C LYS A 157 -20.38 9.77 10.27
N ASN A 158 -19.70 8.98 9.44
CA ASN A 158 -19.90 9.00 8.00
C ASN A 158 -20.14 7.59 7.46
N ARG A 159 -21.07 7.47 6.52
CA ARG A 159 -21.22 6.25 5.71
C ARG A 159 -20.40 6.40 4.44
N PHE A 160 -19.53 5.43 4.18
CA PHE A 160 -18.68 5.31 3.00
C PHE A 160 -18.34 3.83 2.78
N LYS A 161 -17.97 3.48 1.54
CA LYS A 161 -17.52 2.12 1.17
C LYS A 161 -16.02 2.07 0.92
N ALA A 162 -15.42 3.20 0.54
CA ALA A 162 -14.01 3.25 0.17
C ALA A 162 -13.32 4.52 0.70
N VAL A 163 -12.01 4.45 0.88
CA VAL A 163 -11.19 5.55 1.41
C VAL A 163 -9.91 5.67 0.62
N LEU A 164 -9.60 6.89 0.17
CA LEU A 164 -8.29 7.26 -0.35
C LEU A 164 -7.56 8.08 0.74
N GLY A 165 -6.47 7.54 1.26
CA GLY A 165 -5.63 8.20 2.24
C GLY A 165 -4.36 8.77 1.62
N VAL A 166 -3.90 9.91 2.13
CA VAL A 166 -2.57 10.46 1.87
C VAL A 166 -1.85 10.61 3.21
N ALA A 167 -0.68 10.00 3.38
CA ALA A 167 0.17 10.15 4.56
C ALA A 167 1.55 9.53 4.31
N CYS A 168 2.44 9.55 5.30
CA CYS A 168 3.66 8.75 5.25
C CYS A 168 3.31 7.25 5.28
N TYR A 169 4.26 6.39 4.88
CA TYR A 169 4.02 4.94 4.81
C TYR A 169 3.52 4.33 6.12
N GLN A 170 4.10 4.73 7.25
CA GLN A 170 3.73 4.21 8.57
C GLN A 170 2.28 4.56 8.93
N ASP A 171 1.89 5.84 8.81
CA ASP A 171 0.52 6.27 9.11
C ASP A 171 -0.49 5.68 8.14
N LEU A 172 -0.14 5.58 6.84
CA LEU A 172 -0.98 4.90 5.85
C LEU A 172 -1.20 3.45 6.22
N ASN A 173 -0.15 2.68 6.48
CA ASN A 173 -0.24 1.27 6.79
C ASN A 173 -1.13 1.05 8.03
N LEU A 174 -0.87 1.76 9.13
CA LEU A 174 -1.66 1.69 10.35
C LEU A 174 -3.13 2.11 10.16
N ALA A 175 -3.38 3.16 9.36
CA ALA A 175 -4.73 3.59 9.03
C ALA A 175 -5.48 2.53 8.21
N MET A 176 -4.84 1.95 7.20
CA MET A 176 -5.44 0.92 6.34
C MET A 176 -5.69 -0.38 7.11
N MET A 177 -4.85 -0.74 8.09
CA MET A 177 -5.12 -1.85 9.02
C MET A 177 -6.41 -1.60 9.81
N LYS A 178 -6.56 -0.41 10.39
CA LYS A 178 -7.76 -0.03 11.17
C LYS A 178 -9.02 0.06 10.30
N LEU A 179 -8.87 0.39 9.03
CA LEU A 179 -9.95 0.52 8.05
C LEU A 179 -10.09 -0.71 7.15
N SER A 180 -9.56 -1.88 7.54
CA SER A 180 -9.55 -3.12 6.75
C SER A 180 -10.93 -3.64 6.32
N LYS A 181 -12.01 -3.13 6.92
CA LYS A 181 -13.40 -3.42 6.52
C LYS A 181 -13.85 -2.66 5.25
N PHE A 182 -13.13 -1.61 4.86
CA PHE A 182 -13.43 -0.74 3.73
C PHE A 182 -12.40 -0.92 2.60
N SER A 183 -12.79 -0.56 1.38
CA SER A 183 -11.87 -0.56 0.23
C SER A 183 -10.87 0.60 0.36
N CYS A 184 -9.68 0.32 0.87
CA CYS A 184 -8.67 1.36 1.11
C CYS A 184 -7.69 1.49 -0.07
N GLN A 185 -7.38 2.73 -0.44
CA GLN A 185 -6.23 3.10 -1.27
C GLN A 185 -5.40 4.14 -0.51
N GLY A 186 -4.09 4.10 -0.69
CA GLY A 186 -3.14 5.05 -0.13
C GLY A 186 -2.25 5.64 -1.23
N VAL A 187 -1.90 6.91 -1.09
CA VAL A 187 -0.83 7.58 -1.83
C VAL A 187 0.20 8.09 -0.81
N PRO A 188 1.44 7.54 -0.80
CA PRO A 188 2.47 7.96 0.13
C PRO A 188 2.96 9.39 -0.17
N LEU A 189 3.46 10.07 0.85
CA LEU A 189 4.15 11.33 0.66
C LEU A 189 5.51 11.10 -0.03
N LEU A 190 5.86 11.96 -0.98
CA LEU A 190 7.17 12.03 -1.61
C LEU A 190 8.25 12.50 -0.63
N LYS A 191 7.86 13.36 0.30
CA LYS A 191 8.70 13.85 1.39
C LYS A 191 7.89 13.80 2.69
N ASP A 192 8.33 12.94 3.60
CA ASP A 192 7.76 12.80 4.94
C ASP A 192 8.27 13.89 5.90
N GLY A 193 7.57 14.05 7.02
CA GLY A 193 7.90 15.00 8.08
C GLY A 193 6.65 15.62 8.71
N CYS A 194 6.86 16.49 9.70
CA CYS A 194 5.76 17.22 10.34
C CYS A 194 5.42 18.53 9.60
N ILE A 195 6.38 19.09 8.84
CA ILE A 195 6.25 20.35 8.09
C ILE A 195 6.82 20.19 6.69
N ASN A 196 6.32 20.96 5.73
CA ASN A 196 6.80 21.01 4.34
C ASN A 196 6.85 19.63 3.67
N THR A 197 5.87 18.78 3.96
CA THR A 197 5.72 17.50 3.28
C THR A 197 5.25 17.71 1.85
N LYS A 198 5.47 16.70 1.01
CA LYS A 198 5.10 16.75 -0.41
C LYS A 198 4.38 15.47 -0.79
N VAL A 199 3.37 15.60 -1.65
CA VAL A 199 2.66 14.48 -2.28
C VAL A 199 2.67 14.69 -3.78
N ASP A 200 2.66 13.61 -4.55
CA ASP A 200 2.42 13.69 -5.99
C ASP A 200 0.94 13.99 -6.24
N TYR A 201 0.66 15.23 -6.66
CA TYR A 201 -0.68 15.68 -7.00
C TYR A 201 -1.36 14.78 -8.04
N ASN A 202 -0.62 14.39 -9.09
CA ASN A 202 -1.17 13.61 -10.19
C ASN A 202 -1.49 12.17 -9.76
N GLU A 203 -0.68 11.59 -8.88
CA GLU A 203 -0.95 10.25 -8.35
C GLU A 203 -2.26 10.23 -7.52
N VAL A 204 -2.50 11.26 -6.70
CA VAL A 204 -3.76 11.39 -5.97
C VAL A 204 -4.93 11.55 -6.95
N LEU A 205 -4.79 12.37 -7.99
CA LEU A 205 -5.82 12.53 -9.02
C LEU A 205 -6.12 11.21 -9.76
N GLU A 206 -5.08 10.48 -10.15
CA GLU A 206 -5.21 9.19 -10.82
C GLU A 206 -5.93 8.17 -9.92
N LYS A 207 -5.56 8.09 -8.64
CA LYS A 207 -6.25 7.24 -7.66
C LYS A 207 -7.68 7.67 -7.39
N MET A 208 -8.03 8.93 -7.58
CA MET A 208 -9.43 9.37 -7.52
C MET A 208 -10.23 8.96 -8.77
N GLY A 209 -9.56 8.56 -9.86
CA GLY A 209 -10.18 8.30 -11.16
C GLY A 209 -10.34 9.56 -12.03
N ALA A 210 -9.63 10.65 -11.72
CA ALA A 210 -9.62 11.84 -12.57
C ALA A 210 -8.74 11.61 -13.81
N ALA A 211 -9.17 12.13 -14.96
CA ALA A 211 -8.33 12.14 -16.16
C ALA A 211 -7.08 13.00 -15.91
N THR A 212 -5.90 12.38 -15.96
CA THR A 212 -4.60 13.04 -15.84
C THR A 212 -3.82 12.96 -17.16
N PRO A 213 -2.97 13.95 -17.48
CA PRO A 213 -2.01 13.79 -18.56
C PRO A 213 -1.04 12.65 -18.21
N LYS A 214 -0.97 11.61 -19.05
CA LYS A 214 -0.17 10.38 -18.80
C LYS A 214 1.28 10.72 -18.42
N LYS A 215 1.72 10.25 -17.26
CA LYS A 215 3.13 10.30 -16.83
C LYS A 215 3.96 9.44 -17.79
N LYS A 216 4.99 10.01 -18.45
CA LYS A 216 6.02 9.21 -19.12
C LYS A 216 6.81 8.47 -18.03
N ILE A 217 6.58 7.17 -17.91
CA ILE A 217 7.41 6.31 -17.04
C ILE A 217 8.75 6.16 -17.76
N ASN A 218 9.74 6.96 -17.36
CA ASN A 218 11.11 6.69 -17.77
C ASN A 218 11.56 5.43 -17.05
N GLY A 219 11.74 4.35 -17.82
CA GLY A 219 12.16 3.06 -17.32
C GLY A 219 13.43 3.19 -16.48
N VAL A 220 13.40 2.58 -15.31
CA VAL A 220 14.60 2.29 -14.53
C VAL A 220 15.43 1.30 -15.35
N SER A 221 16.33 1.84 -16.18
CA SER A 221 17.42 1.08 -16.77
C SER A 221 18.48 0.90 -15.70
N CYS A 222 18.40 -0.19 -14.94
CA CYS A 222 19.54 -0.67 -14.15
C CYS A 222 20.63 -1.16 -15.12
N ASN A 223 21.46 -0.22 -15.59
CA ASN A 223 22.77 -0.51 -16.13
C ASN A 223 23.77 0.43 -15.45
N SER A 224 24.30 -0.02 -14.33
CA SER A 224 25.57 0.47 -13.81
C SER A 224 26.44 -0.74 -13.49
N LYS A 225 27.30 -1.08 -14.45
CA LYS A 225 28.53 -1.82 -14.16
C LYS A 225 29.32 -1.00 -13.12
N PRO A 226 29.95 -1.62 -12.13
CA PRO A 226 30.78 -0.89 -11.18
C PRO A 226 32.09 -0.49 -11.88
N ASP A 227 32.29 0.80 -12.09
CA ASP A 227 33.58 1.33 -12.54
C ASP A 227 34.59 1.23 -11.40
N LYS A 228 35.50 0.26 -11.55
CA LYS A 228 36.80 0.24 -10.88
C LYS A 228 37.72 1.27 -11.56
N LYS A 229 38.20 2.26 -10.79
CA LYS A 229 39.55 2.86 -10.80
C LYS A 229 39.51 4.10 -9.88
N SER A 230 40.17 4.11 -8.70
CA SER A 230 41.58 4.54 -8.45
C SER A 230 41.87 5.93 -9.04
N TYR A 231 42.29 6.95 -8.31
CA TYR A 231 43.51 7.11 -7.49
C TYR A 231 43.30 8.30 -6.51
N ILE A 232 43.85 8.26 -5.29
CA ILE A 232 45.03 9.05 -4.84
C ILE A 232 44.98 10.51 -5.28
#